data_AF-A0AB39T8M1-F1
#
_entry.id   AF-A0AB39T8M1-F1
#
_cell.length_a   1.000
_cell.length_b   1.000
_cell.length_c   1.000
_cell.angle_alpha   90.00
_cell.angle_beta   90.00
_cell.angle_gamma   90.00
#
_symmetry.space_group_name_H-M   'P 1'
#
loop_
_entity.id
_entity.type
_entity.pdbx_description
1 polymer ?
#
loop_
_entity_poly.entity_id
_entity_poly.type
_entity_poly.pdbx_seq_one_letter_code
_entity_poly.pdbx_strand_id
1 'polypeptide(L)'
;MADASAGRAVVHDRQGTLIALDLETGAVLWRHGRALRPCAIVGGNVVALRVGASPALEVELLDVGEGTELWTSPALALPPWAHPTLQDSPEFTVDTAEVQDPLVIRWTARALYRGGAPPGPEVAGSRPREAHGALRIDLATPSVEPLAVRATEADTEADAVADTEVPAPPQPPLPADVLAYGQVGGLRMELTVRAGSGGEDAVVLRAVDARTAAAVWEVVLDETAESRPRRLRP
;
A
#
# COMPACT_ATOMS: atom_id res chain seq x y z
N MET A 1 7.00 -1.52 -0.13
CA MET A 1 8.02 -0.51 -0.54
C MET A 1 9.40 -1.06 -0.25
N ALA A 2 10.41 -0.65 -1.00
CA ALA A 2 11.78 -1.09 -0.81
C ALA A 2 12.75 0.09 -0.95
N ASP A 3 13.71 0.16 -0.03
CA ASP A 3 14.93 0.95 -0.19
C ASP A 3 16.04 -0.04 -0.59
N ALA A 4 16.24 -0.15 -1.91
CA ALA A 4 17.24 -1.04 -2.47
C ALA A 4 18.66 -0.65 -2.06
N SER A 5 18.91 0.64 -1.79
CA SER A 5 20.23 1.13 -1.41
C SER A 5 20.60 0.75 0.02
N ALA A 6 19.62 0.74 0.92
CA ALA A 6 19.78 0.30 2.29
C ALA A 6 19.56 -1.22 2.49
N GLY A 7 19.20 -1.95 1.42
CA GLY A 7 18.92 -3.38 1.50
C GLY A 7 17.70 -3.72 2.36
N ARG A 8 16.69 -2.84 2.41
CA ARG A 8 15.51 -3.02 3.27
C ARG A 8 14.20 -2.88 2.52
N ALA A 9 13.18 -3.60 2.98
CA ALA A 9 11.81 -3.41 2.53
C ALA A 9 10.86 -3.31 3.72
N VAL A 10 9.80 -2.54 3.52
CA VAL A 10 8.67 -2.47 4.45
C VAL A 10 7.40 -2.85 3.71
N VAL A 11 6.71 -3.83 4.28
CA VAL A 11 5.41 -4.33 3.83
C VAL A 11 4.43 -4.28 4.99
N HIS A 12 3.16 -4.59 4.74
CA HIS A 12 2.19 -4.76 5.81
C HIS A 12 1.40 -6.06 5.63
N ASP A 13 0.93 -6.63 6.73
CA ASP A 13 0.01 -7.77 6.72
C ASP A 13 -1.45 -7.34 6.49
N ARG A 14 -2.39 -8.29 6.57
CA ARG A 14 -3.83 -8.01 6.41
C ARG A 14 -4.41 -7.05 7.46
N GLN A 15 -3.78 -6.98 8.63
CA GLN A 15 -4.21 -6.12 9.73
C GLN A 15 -3.56 -4.74 9.64
N GLY A 16 -2.64 -4.53 8.70
CA GLY A 16 -1.85 -3.32 8.58
C GLY A 16 -0.73 -3.25 9.62
N THR A 17 -0.25 -4.38 10.13
CA THR A 17 1.01 -4.42 10.88
C THR A 17 2.15 -4.21 9.91
N LEU A 18 2.99 -3.20 10.12
CA LEU A 18 4.18 -3.01 9.29
C LEU A 18 5.23 -4.08 9.65
N ILE A 19 5.90 -4.61 8.63
CA ILE A 19 6.94 -5.62 8.76
C ILE A 19 8.14 -5.11 7.95
N ALA A 20 9.26 -4.85 8.62
CA ALA A 20 10.52 -4.57 7.95
C ALA A 20 11.33 -5.83 7.74
N LEU A 21 11.93 -5.92 6.57
CA LEU A 21 12.67 -7.06 6.08
C LEU A 21 14.04 -6.61 5.60
N ASP A 22 15.04 -7.42 5.91
CA ASP A 22 16.33 -7.41 5.24
C ASP A 22 16.18 -8.05 3.85
N LEU A 23 16.49 -7.31 2.79
CA LEU A 23 16.30 -7.76 1.40
C LEU A 23 17.30 -8.82 0.95
N GLU A 24 18.46 -8.90 1.61
CA GLU A 24 19.49 -9.88 1.26
C GLU A 24 19.11 -11.27 1.81
N THR A 25 18.62 -11.31 3.04
CA THR A 25 18.40 -12.55 3.79
C THR A 25 16.93 -12.93 3.96
N GLY A 26 16.01 -11.99 3.77
CA GLY A 26 14.61 -12.12 4.14
C GLY A 26 14.36 -12.04 5.65
N ALA A 27 15.36 -11.73 6.48
CA ALA A 27 15.16 -11.67 7.92
C ALA A 27 14.17 -10.57 8.30
N VAL A 28 13.19 -10.89 9.17
CA VAL A 28 12.31 -9.88 9.78
C VAL A 28 13.13 -9.08 10.78
N LEU A 29 13.27 -7.78 10.53
CA LEU A 29 14.01 -6.86 11.38
C LEU A 29 13.14 -6.38 12.55
N TRP A 30 11.91 -5.95 12.24
CA TRP A 30 10.95 -5.49 13.23
C TRP A 30 9.51 -5.60 12.70
N ARG A 31 8.55 -5.52 13.63
CA ARG A 31 7.12 -5.41 13.36
C ARG A 31 6.54 -4.24 14.14
N HIS A 32 5.65 -3.46 13.52
CA HIS A 32 5.10 -2.25 14.15
C HIS A 32 3.61 -2.06 13.89
N GLY A 33 2.87 -1.77 14.97
CA GLY A 33 1.53 -1.23 14.91
C GLY A 33 0.47 -2.14 14.28
N ARG A 34 -0.61 -1.51 13.85
CA ARG A 34 -1.73 -2.11 13.12
C ARG A 34 -2.42 -1.02 12.31
N ALA A 35 -3.17 -1.39 11.30
CA ALA A 35 -3.93 -0.45 10.47
C ALA A 35 -3.04 0.63 9.82
N LEU A 36 -1.77 0.30 9.56
CA LEU A 36 -0.79 1.17 8.94
C LEU A 36 -0.58 0.75 7.48
N ARG A 37 -0.63 1.74 6.61
CA ARG A 37 -0.31 1.66 5.20
C ARG A 37 1.04 2.34 4.97
N PRO A 38 2.10 1.63 4.57
CA PRO A 38 3.38 2.26 4.27
C PRO A 38 3.24 3.13 3.00
N CYS A 39 3.79 4.34 3.04
CA CYS A 39 3.72 5.34 1.94
C CYS A 39 5.08 5.66 1.33
N ALA A 40 6.12 5.90 2.14
CA ALA A 40 7.48 6.12 1.67
C ALA A 40 8.55 5.59 2.64
N ILE A 41 9.74 5.31 2.13
CA ILE A 41 10.97 5.15 2.91
C ILE A 41 11.91 6.25 2.44
N VAL A 42 12.19 7.24 3.29
CA VAL A 42 12.89 8.45 2.90
C VAL A 42 13.74 8.97 4.07
N GLY A 43 15.00 9.28 3.79
CA GLY A 43 15.91 9.87 4.78
C GLY A 43 16.12 9.02 6.05
N GLY A 44 16.06 7.69 5.93
CA GLY A 44 16.16 6.78 7.08
C GLY A 44 14.85 6.61 7.88
N ASN A 45 13.74 7.12 7.38
CA ASN A 45 12.44 7.01 8.03
C ASN A 45 11.44 6.23 7.18
N VAL A 46 10.50 5.56 7.83
CA VAL A 46 9.28 5.04 7.20
C VAL A 46 8.16 6.01 7.46
N VAL A 47 7.51 6.48 6.41
CA VAL A 47 6.28 7.26 6.48
C VAL A 47 5.12 6.32 6.21
N ALA A 48 4.19 6.24 7.15
CA ALA A 48 2.99 5.42 7.04
C ALA A 48 1.72 6.23 7.33
N LEU A 49 0.62 5.84 6.71
CA LEU A 49 -0.72 6.32 7.04
C LEU A 49 -1.43 5.32 7.94
N ARG A 50 -1.89 5.77 9.10
CA ARG A 50 -2.88 5.03 9.88
C ARG A 50 -4.25 5.22 9.27
N VAL A 51 -4.86 4.12 8.85
CA VAL A 51 -6.21 4.05 8.28
C VAL A 51 -7.13 3.31 9.24
N GLY A 52 -8.05 4.04 9.87
CA GLY A 52 -8.91 3.51 10.93
C GLY A 52 -10.34 3.20 10.49
N ALA A 53 -11.16 2.77 11.45
CA ALA A 53 -12.61 2.69 11.26
C ALA A 53 -13.28 4.10 11.21
N SER A 54 -12.59 5.12 11.71
CA SER A 54 -12.99 6.52 11.58
C SER A 54 -12.61 7.07 10.20
N PRO A 55 -13.38 8.03 9.65
CA PRO A 55 -13.00 8.77 8.45
C PRO A 55 -11.92 9.80 8.79
N ALA A 56 -10.75 9.33 9.20
CA ALA A 56 -9.60 10.15 9.52
C ALA A 56 -8.30 9.45 9.13
N LEU A 57 -7.28 10.24 8.85
CA LEU A 57 -5.92 9.77 8.57
C LEU A 57 -4.97 10.34 9.64
N GLU A 58 -4.02 9.54 10.07
CA GLU A 58 -2.86 10.02 10.83
C GLU A 58 -1.60 9.60 10.07
N VAL A 59 -0.59 10.46 10.06
CA VAL A 59 0.72 10.14 9.50
C VAL A 59 1.61 9.72 10.65
N GLU A 60 2.27 8.57 10.51
CA GLU A 60 3.28 8.09 11.44
C GLU A 60 4.64 8.07 10.76
N LEU A 61 5.63 8.56 11.51
CA LEU A 61 7.04 8.53 11.14
C LEU A 61 7.76 7.56 12.06
N LEU A 62 8.42 6.58 11.47
CA LEU A 62 9.13 5.52 12.19
C LEU A 62 10.59 5.51 11.78
N ASP A 63 11.48 5.17 12.71
CA ASP A 63 12.86 4.86 12.38
C ASP A 63 12.92 3.58 11.52
N VAL A 64 13.60 3.62 10.37
CA VAL A 64 13.64 2.48 9.45
C VAL A 64 14.47 1.30 9.99
N GLY A 65 15.42 1.56 10.90
CA GLY A 65 16.28 0.54 11.49
C GLY A 65 15.63 -0.22 12.64
N GLU A 66 14.92 0.49 13.50
CA GLU A 66 14.37 -0.07 14.73
C GLU A 66 12.85 -0.26 14.69
N GLY A 67 12.15 0.45 13.80
CA GLY A 67 10.69 0.48 13.77
C GLY A 67 10.09 1.26 14.95
N THR A 68 10.90 2.06 15.64
CA THR A 68 10.47 2.92 16.75
C THR A 68 9.69 4.11 16.21
N GLU A 69 8.55 4.44 16.82
CA GLU A 69 7.78 5.65 16.50
C GLU A 69 8.58 6.90 16.88
N LEU A 70 8.83 7.75 15.90
CA LEU A 70 9.51 9.03 16.09
C LEU A 70 8.50 10.17 16.24
N TRP A 71 7.40 10.10 15.50
CA TRP A 71 6.38 11.13 15.47
C TRP A 71 5.06 10.63 14.89
N THR A 72 3.96 11.19 15.39
CA THR A 72 2.60 10.96 14.89
C THR A 72 1.88 12.30 14.70
N SER A 73 1.22 12.47 13.55
CA SER A 73 0.47 13.69 13.26
C SER A 73 -0.85 13.74 14.04
N PRO A 74 -1.44 14.94 14.23
CA PRO A 74 -2.86 15.05 14.53
C PRO A 74 -3.71 14.36 13.45
N ALA A 75 -4.88 13.87 13.83
CA ALA A 75 -5.83 13.27 12.91
C ALA A 75 -6.36 14.27 11.87
N LEU A 76 -6.17 13.97 10.59
CA LEU A 76 -6.78 14.68 9.47
C LEU A 76 -8.18 14.14 9.25
N ALA A 77 -9.20 14.98 9.49
CA ALA A 77 -10.58 14.62 9.21
C ALA A 77 -10.82 14.45 7.70
N LEU A 78 -11.39 13.31 7.33
CA LEU A 78 -11.92 13.06 5.99
C LEU A 78 -13.43 13.35 5.97
N PRO A 79 -14.05 13.47 4.78
CA PRO A 79 -15.49 13.48 4.68
C PRO A 79 -16.10 12.26 5.39
N PRO A 80 -17.27 12.40 6.05
CA PRO A 80 -17.85 11.34 6.87
C PRO A 80 -18.25 10.07 6.10
N TRP A 81 -18.30 10.15 4.77
CA TRP A 81 -18.58 9.03 3.87
C TRP A 81 -17.31 8.36 3.31
N ALA A 82 -16.12 8.89 3.58
CA ALA A 82 -14.87 8.31 3.14
C ALA A 82 -14.55 7.06 3.97
N HIS A 83 -13.99 6.05 3.29
CA HIS A 83 -13.60 4.79 3.91
C HIS A 83 -12.14 4.51 3.54
N PRO A 84 -11.17 5.02 4.33
CA PRO A 84 -9.77 4.78 4.05
C PRO A 84 -9.44 3.29 4.16
N THR A 85 -8.59 2.80 3.27
CA THR A 85 -8.21 1.39 3.15
C THR A 85 -6.70 1.20 3.18
N LEU A 86 -6.25 0.02 3.62
CA LEU A 86 -4.83 -0.34 3.67
C LEU A 86 -4.20 -0.47 2.28
N GLN A 87 -5.01 -0.74 1.26
CA GLN A 87 -4.60 -0.89 -0.13
C GLN A 87 -5.42 0.05 -1.00
N ASP A 88 -4.90 0.39 -2.18
CA ASP A 88 -5.67 1.15 -3.16
C ASP A 88 -6.90 0.38 -3.61
N SER A 89 -8.00 1.12 -3.68
CA SER A 89 -9.28 0.62 -4.15
C SER A 89 -9.96 1.72 -4.99
N PRO A 90 -10.96 1.37 -5.81
CA PRO A 90 -11.76 2.37 -6.51
C PRO A 90 -12.40 3.41 -5.58
N GLU A 91 -12.66 3.07 -4.30
CA GLU A 91 -13.24 3.98 -3.30
C GLU A 91 -12.21 4.84 -2.56
N PHE A 92 -10.96 4.38 -2.45
CA PHE A 92 -9.91 5.12 -1.76
C PHE A 92 -8.54 4.80 -2.33
N THR A 93 -7.85 5.83 -2.82
CA THR A 93 -6.48 5.72 -3.29
C THR A 93 -5.57 6.67 -2.54
N VAL A 94 -4.31 6.26 -2.38
CA VAL A 94 -3.23 7.11 -1.87
C VAL A 94 -2.07 7.04 -2.85
N ASP A 95 -1.64 8.20 -3.28
CA ASP A 95 -0.44 8.38 -4.09
C ASP A 95 0.60 9.14 -3.28
N THR A 96 1.88 8.78 -3.44
CA THR A 96 2.98 9.41 -2.75
C THR A 96 3.98 9.90 -3.77
N ALA A 97 4.14 11.22 -3.86
CA ALA A 97 5.13 11.84 -4.72
C ALA A 97 6.35 12.20 -3.89
N GLU A 98 7.46 11.54 -4.19
CA GLU A 98 8.74 11.82 -3.56
C GLU A 98 9.40 13.01 -4.28
N VAL A 99 9.18 14.21 -3.74
CA VAL A 99 10.02 15.36 -4.02
C VAL A 99 11.03 15.39 -2.88
N GLN A 100 12.34 15.46 -3.20
CA GLN A 100 13.48 15.23 -2.30
C GLN A 100 13.33 15.78 -0.87
N ASP A 101 12.58 16.86 -0.69
CA ASP A 101 11.93 17.33 0.54
C ASP A 101 11.08 18.54 0.09
N PRO A 102 9.73 18.58 0.27
CA PRO A 102 8.89 17.76 1.14
C PRO A 102 8.28 16.53 0.48
N LEU A 103 7.96 15.52 1.30
CA LEU A 103 7.13 14.39 0.88
C LEU A 103 5.67 14.84 0.74
N VAL A 104 5.04 14.51 -0.38
CA VAL A 104 3.62 14.81 -0.61
C VAL A 104 2.81 13.54 -0.71
N ILE A 105 1.84 13.38 0.18
CA ILE A 105 0.84 12.30 0.13
C ILE A 105 -0.45 12.88 -0.43
N ARG A 106 -0.92 12.35 -1.56
CA ARG A 106 -2.23 12.68 -2.15
C ARG A 106 -3.20 11.55 -1.85
N TRP A 107 -4.46 11.88 -1.59
CA TRP A 107 -5.52 10.89 -1.43
C TRP A 107 -6.74 11.28 -2.25
N THR A 108 -7.46 10.26 -2.71
CA THR A 108 -8.76 10.39 -3.37
C THR A 108 -9.74 9.46 -2.69
N ALA A 109 -10.91 9.97 -2.30
CA ALA A 109 -12.02 9.20 -1.75
C ALA A 109 -13.23 9.29 -2.67
N ARG A 110 -13.87 8.16 -2.96
CA ARG A 110 -15.04 8.04 -3.83
C ARG A 110 -16.12 7.20 -3.15
N ALA A 111 -17.35 7.73 -3.13
CA ALA A 111 -18.51 6.96 -2.70
C ALA A 111 -19.12 6.23 -3.91
N LEU A 112 -18.88 4.92 -4.00
CA LEU A 112 -19.48 4.06 -5.02
C LEU A 112 -20.75 3.39 -4.50
N TYR A 113 -21.75 3.26 -5.38
CA TYR A 113 -22.97 2.54 -5.06
C TYR A 113 -22.68 1.04 -4.92
N ARG A 114 -22.84 0.49 -3.71
CA ARG A 114 -22.53 -0.93 -3.39
C ARG A 114 -23.71 -1.89 -3.60
N GLY A 115 -24.67 -1.54 -4.44
CA GLY A 115 -25.86 -2.35 -4.70
C GLY A 115 -27.02 -2.09 -3.72
N GLY A 116 -28.14 -2.76 -3.97
CA GLY A 116 -29.40 -2.57 -3.25
C GLY A 116 -30.56 -2.27 -4.19
N ALA A 117 -31.63 -1.67 -3.65
CA ALA A 117 -32.67 -1.08 -4.49
C ALA A 117 -32.02 0.00 -5.37
N PRO A 118 -32.21 -0.04 -6.70
CA PRO A 118 -31.65 0.95 -7.60
C PRO A 118 -31.95 2.35 -7.08
N PRO A 119 -30.97 3.27 -7.06
CA PRO A 119 -31.23 4.65 -6.69
C PRO A 119 -32.36 5.16 -7.57
N GLY A 120 -33.32 5.87 -6.98
CA GLY A 120 -34.36 6.55 -7.76
C GLY A 120 -33.73 7.47 -8.81
N PRO A 121 -34.45 7.84 -9.88
CA PRO A 121 -33.90 8.62 -11.00
C PRO A 121 -33.23 9.94 -10.56
N GLU A 122 -33.69 10.54 -9.46
CA GLU A 122 -33.08 11.73 -8.86
C GLU A 122 -31.65 11.48 -8.32
N VAL A 123 -31.41 10.29 -7.77
CA VAL A 123 -30.11 9.89 -7.21
C VAL A 123 -29.23 9.27 -8.30
N ALA A 124 -29.81 8.59 -9.29
CA ALA A 124 -29.07 8.04 -10.43
C ALA A 124 -28.37 9.11 -11.29
N GLY A 125 -28.86 10.35 -11.28
CA GLY A 125 -28.22 11.51 -11.92
C GLY A 125 -27.20 12.24 -11.04
N SER A 126 -27.08 11.89 -9.75
CA SER A 126 -26.12 12.52 -8.85
C SER A 126 -24.72 11.99 -9.15
N ARG A 127 -23.76 12.90 -9.39
CA ARG A 127 -22.34 12.53 -9.54
C ARG A 127 -21.87 11.73 -8.31
N PRO A 128 -21.00 10.73 -8.48
CA PRO A 128 -20.32 10.09 -7.36
C PRO A 128 -19.77 11.17 -6.44
N ARG A 129 -19.94 10.98 -5.12
CA ARG A 129 -19.29 11.88 -4.17
C ARG A 129 -17.80 11.57 -4.24
N GLU A 130 -17.04 12.57 -4.63
CA GLU A 130 -15.59 12.50 -4.72
C GLU A 130 -14.99 13.62 -3.90
N ALA A 131 -13.90 13.30 -3.21
CA ALA A 131 -13.12 14.25 -2.45
C ALA A 131 -11.65 13.90 -2.66
N HIS A 132 -10.83 14.93 -2.73
CA HIS A 132 -9.40 14.81 -2.84
C HIS A 132 -8.75 15.67 -1.76
N GLY A 133 -7.56 15.28 -1.35
CA GLY A 133 -6.72 16.08 -0.48
C GLY A 133 -5.27 15.72 -0.66
N ALA A 134 -4.41 16.58 -0.14
CA ALA A 134 -2.98 16.36 -0.14
C ALA A 134 -2.39 16.82 1.19
N LEU A 135 -1.35 16.12 1.62
CA LEU A 135 -0.59 16.39 2.83
C LEU A 135 0.85 16.63 2.41
N ARG A 136 1.40 17.77 2.82
CA ARG A 136 2.85 18.02 2.79
C ARG A 136 3.42 17.58 4.12
N ILE A 137 4.47 16.78 4.09
CA ILE A 137 5.19 16.30 5.27
C ILE A 137 6.60 16.87 5.23
N ASP A 138 6.96 17.65 6.25
CA ASP A 138 8.33 18.07 6.51
C ASP A 138 8.97 17.02 7.43
N LEU A 139 10.05 16.40 6.96
CA LEU A 139 10.74 15.32 7.68
C LEU A 139 11.84 15.84 8.61
N ALA A 140 12.37 17.04 8.34
CA ALA A 140 13.40 17.65 9.17
C ALA A 140 12.80 18.20 10.47
N THR A 141 11.59 18.76 10.39
CA THR A 141 10.77 19.17 11.53
C THR A 141 9.40 18.51 11.40
N PRO A 142 9.24 17.26 11.88
CA PRO A 142 8.04 16.44 11.68
C PRO A 142 6.75 17.22 11.86
N SER A 143 6.12 17.53 10.73
CA SER A 143 4.89 18.31 10.66
C SER A 143 4.11 17.94 9.41
N VAL A 144 2.79 18.07 9.49
CA VAL A 144 1.87 17.83 8.39
C VAL A 144 1.11 19.13 8.11
N GLU A 145 1.18 19.58 6.87
CA GLU A 145 0.41 20.71 6.37
C GLU A 145 -0.56 20.25 5.28
N PRO A 146 -1.88 20.47 5.43
CA PRO A 146 -2.83 20.23 4.36
C PRO A 146 -2.52 21.14 3.17
N LEU A 147 -2.33 20.54 1.99
CA LEU A 147 -2.18 21.28 0.75
C LEU A 147 -3.56 21.50 0.12
N ALA A 148 -3.84 22.74 -0.26
CA ALA A 148 -5.01 23.05 -1.06
C ALA A 148 -4.84 22.43 -2.45
N VAL A 149 -5.53 21.32 -2.70
CA VAL A 149 -5.60 20.72 -4.03
C VAL A 149 -6.45 21.65 -4.89
N ARG A 150 -5.82 22.34 -5.84
CA ARG A 150 -6.58 23.08 -6.86
C ARG A 150 -7.19 22.04 -7.79
N ALA A 151 -8.51 22.08 -7.93
CA ALA A 151 -9.27 21.16 -8.78
C ALA A 151 -8.93 21.23 -10.29
N THR A 152 -7.93 22.02 -10.69
CA THR A 152 -7.62 22.35 -12.09
C THR A 152 -6.43 21.61 -12.69
N GLU A 153 -5.73 20.73 -11.97
CA GLU A 153 -4.54 20.04 -12.53
C GLU A 153 -4.69 18.51 -12.62
N ALA A 154 -5.79 17.93 -12.12
CA ALA A 154 -6.00 16.48 -12.16
C ALA A 154 -6.41 15.93 -13.54
N ASP A 155 -6.88 16.78 -14.46
CA ASP A 155 -7.50 16.34 -15.72
C ASP A 155 -6.75 16.79 -16.99
N THR A 156 -5.56 17.41 -16.92
CA THR A 156 -4.91 17.98 -18.12
C THR A 156 -3.49 17.47 -18.41
N GLU A 157 -2.86 16.70 -17.52
CA GLU A 157 -1.51 16.14 -17.79
C GLU A 157 -1.49 14.62 -18.01
N ALA A 158 -2.65 13.97 -18.10
CA ALA A 158 -2.75 12.53 -18.37
C ALA A 158 -2.79 12.16 -19.87
N ASP A 159 -2.79 13.12 -20.79
CA ASP A 159 -3.13 12.85 -22.22
C ASP A 159 -2.11 13.33 -23.27
N ALA A 160 -0.86 13.64 -22.90
CA ALA A 160 0.13 14.08 -23.90
C ALA A 160 1.60 13.66 -23.69
N VAL A 161 1.89 12.72 -22.79
CA VAL A 161 3.11 11.94 -22.94
C VAL A 161 2.70 10.70 -23.73
N ALA A 162 2.78 10.79 -25.04
CA ALA A 162 2.87 9.61 -25.88
C ALA A 162 4.19 8.92 -25.49
N ASP A 163 4.14 8.16 -24.39
CA ASP A 163 5.19 7.23 -24.04
C ASP A 163 5.38 6.39 -25.28
N THR A 164 6.53 6.58 -25.91
CA THR A 164 7.02 5.64 -26.90
C THR A 164 7.38 4.41 -26.08
N GLU A 165 6.37 3.64 -25.71
CA GLU A 165 6.46 2.44 -24.90
C GLU A 165 7.32 1.49 -25.72
N VAL A 166 8.63 1.51 -25.44
CA VAL A 166 9.57 0.53 -25.97
C VAL A 166 9.01 -0.80 -25.50
N PRO A 167 8.56 -1.68 -26.42
CA PRO A 167 7.85 -2.89 -26.04
C PRO A 167 8.71 -3.65 -25.04
N ALA A 168 8.22 -3.74 -23.81
CA ALA A 168 8.92 -4.45 -22.76
C ALA A 168 9.18 -5.87 -23.25
N PRO A 169 10.38 -6.42 -23.03
CA PRO A 169 10.66 -7.81 -23.41
C PRO A 169 9.58 -8.72 -22.82
N PRO A 170 9.13 -9.74 -23.57
CA PRO A 170 8.04 -10.61 -23.14
C PRO A 170 8.39 -11.24 -21.79
N GLN A 171 7.63 -10.86 -20.76
CA GLN A 171 7.85 -11.40 -19.43
C GLN A 171 7.33 -12.84 -19.37
N PRO A 172 8.07 -13.78 -18.74
CA PRO A 172 7.58 -15.13 -18.57
C PRO A 172 6.27 -15.14 -17.76
N PRO A 173 5.33 -16.05 -18.06
CA PRO A 173 4.08 -16.13 -17.32
C PRO A 173 4.34 -16.39 -15.83
N LEU A 174 3.62 -15.67 -14.98
CA LEU A 174 3.72 -15.85 -13.54
C LEU A 174 3.08 -17.20 -13.13
N PRO A 175 3.66 -17.88 -12.13
CA PRO A 175 3.01 -19.01 -11.48
C PRO A 175 1.62 -18.63 -10.92
N ALA A 176 0.69 -19.59 -10.89
CA ALA A 176 -0.70 -19.36 -10.47
C ALA A 176 -0.85 -18.98 -8.98
N ASP A 177 0.16 -19.27 -8.16
CA ASP A 177 0.23 -18.93 -6.74
C ASP A 177 0.73 -17.51 -6.47
N VAL A 178 1.22 -16.78 -7.49
CA VAL A 178 1.74 -15.41 -7.35
C VAL A 178 0.60 -14.40 -7.45
N LEU A 179 0.36 -13.69 -6.34
CA LEU A 179 -0.62 -12.61 -6.24
C LEU A 179 -0.09 -11.30 -6.84
N ALA A 180 1.17 -11.00 -6.58
CA ALA A 180 1.84 -9.78 -7.02
C ALA A 180 3.36 -10.00 -7.09
N TYR A 181 4.05 -9.19 -7.88
CA TYR A 181 5.51 -9.22 -7.95
C TYR A 181 6.08 -7.83 -8.24
N GLY A 182 7.35 -7.66 -7.91
CA GLY A 182 8.14 -6.47 -8.23
C GLY A 182 9.61 -6.82 -8.42
N GLN A 183 10.41 -5.91 -8.98
CA GLN A 183 11.85 -6.10 -9.09
C GLN A 183 12.61 -5.19 -8.13
N VAL A 184 13.63 -5.74 -7.48
CA VAL A 184 14.57 -5.01 -6.63
C VAL A 184 15.98 -5.48 -6.98
N GLY A 185 16.71 -4.66 -7.73
CA GLY A 185 18.03 -5.05 -8.26
C GLY A 185 17.92 -6.29 -9.16
N GLY A 186 18.67 -7.34 -8.83
CA GLY A 186 18.64 -8.62 -9.56
C GLY A 186 17.57 -9.61 -9.08
N LEU A 187 16.79 -9.26 -8.05
CA LEU A 187 15.79 -10.12 -7.44
C LEU A 187 14.39 -9.74 -7.93
N ARG A 188 13.57 -10.75 -8.19
CA ARG A 188 12.12 -10.61 -8.33
C ARG A 188 11.50 -10.98 -7.00
N MET A 189 10.78 -10.03 -6.42
CA MET A 189 10.03 -10.19 -5.18
C MET A 189 8.65 -10.70 -5.56
N GLU A 190 8.20 -11.80 -4.96
CA GLU A 190 6.89 -12.41 -5.25
C GLU A 190 6.08 -12.54 -3.98
N LEU A 191 4.86 -12.01 -3.99
CA LEU A 191 3.86 -12.23 -2.96
C LEU A 191 3.01 -13.45 -3.39
N THR A 192 3.03 -14.51 -2.61
CA THR A 192 2.35 -15.77 -2.94
C THR A 192 1.42 -16.24 -1.82
N VAL A 193 0.48 -17.12 -2.17
CA VAL A 193 -0.30 -17.88 -1.20
C VAL A 193 0.19 -19.31 -1.18
N ARG A 194 0.66 -19.75 -0.02
CA ARG A 194 1.07 -21.15 0.21
C ARG A 194 -0.01 -21.87 0.99
N ALA A 195 -0.47 -23.01 0.46
CA ALA A 195 -1.30 -23.93 1.23
C ALA A 195 -0.48 -24.53 2.38
N GLY A 196 -0.87 -24.28 3.63
CA GLY A 196 -0.22 -24.87 4.79
C GLY A 196 -0.61 -26.34 4.99
N SER A 197 0.27 -27.08 5.68
CA SER A 197 0.06 -28.51 5.99
C SER A 197 -1.17 -28.79 6.89
N GLY A 198 -1.71 -27.76 7.54
CA GLY A 198 -2.91 -27.81 8.37
C GLY A 198 -4.20 -27.30 7.69
N GLY A 199 -4.17 -26.97 6.40
CA GLY A 199 -5.30 -26.31 5.72
C GLY A 199 -5.42 -24.81 6.00
N GLU A 200 -4.46 -24.24 6.70
CA GLU A 200 -4.29 -22.79 6.83
C GLU A 200 -3.41 -22.30 5.67
N ASP A 201 -3.95 -21.42 4.85
CA ASP A 201 -3.15 -20.74 3.85
C ASP A 201 -2.19 -19.76 4.55
N ALA A 202 -1.06 -19.45 3.95
CA ALA A 202 -0.14 -18.43 4.43
C ALA A 202 0.20 -17.48 3.29
N VAL A 203 0.21 -16.18 3.59
CA VAL A 203 0.73 -15.17 2.67
C VAL A 203 2.23 -15.09 2.88
N VAL A 204 2.95 -15.31 1.79
CA VAL A 204 4.40 -15.46 1.78
C VAL A 204 5.00 -14.41 0.86
N LEU A 205 6.06 -13.76 1.31
CA LEU A 205 6.93 -12.98 0.43
C LEU A 205 8.19 -13.80 0.18
N ARG A 206 8.52 -14.04 -1.08
CA ARG A 206 9.79 -14.69 -1.46
C ARG A 206 10.58 -13.82 -2.43
N ALA A 207 11.89 -13.87 -2.32
CA ALA A 207 12.77 -13.38 -3.36
C ALA A 207 13.20 -14.53 -4.25
N VAL A 208 13.10 -14.35 -5.55
CA VAL A 208 13.63 -15.27 -6.56
C VAL A 208 14.67 -14.54 -7.41
N ASP A 209 15.73 -15.24 -7.80
CA ASP A 209 16.69 -14.70 -8.75
C ASP A 209 15.98 -14.49 -10.10
N ALA A 210 16.00 -13.26 -10.62
CA ALA A 210 15.20 -12.89 -11.79
C ALA A 210 15.62 -13.61 -13.08
N ARG A 211 16.84 -14.19 -13.12
CA ARG A 211 17.38 -14.89 -14.30
C ARG A 211 17.08 -16.39 -14.27
N THR A 212 17.20 -16.99 -13.09
CA THR A 212 17.11 -18.45 -12.89
C THR A 212 15.76 -18.89 -12.32
N ALA A 213 14.97 -17.95 -11.79
CA ALA A 213 13.75 -18.20 -11.02
C ALA A 213 13.96 -19.07 -9.77
N ALA A 214 15.21 -19.25 -9.32
CA ALA A 214 15.51 -19.97 -8.08
C ALA A 214 15.14 -19.11 -6.88
N ALA A 215 14.45 -19.69 -5.89
CA ALA A 215 14.15 -19.02 -4.64
C ALA A 215 15.45 -18.76 -3.86
N VAL A 216 15.66 -17.51 -3.46
CA VAL A 216 16.79 -17.06 -2.65
C VAL A 216 16.41 -17.14 -1.17
N TRP A 217 15.26 -16.59 -0.82
CA TRP A 217 14.70 -16.66 0.53
C TRP A 217 13.16 -16.56 0.50
N GLU A 218 12.55 -16.92 1.62
CA GLU A 218 11.10 -16.92 1.82
C GLU A 218 10.74 -16.47 3.24
N VAL A 219 9.70 -15.64 3.36
CA VAL A 219 9.20 -15.11 4.64
C VAL A 219 7.69 -15.23 4.70
N VAL A 220 7.19 -15.80 5.80
CA VAL A 220 5.75 -15.80 6.10
C VAL A 220 5.39 -14.41 6.64
N LEU A 221 4.61 -13.66 5.86
CA LEU A 221 4.11 -12.36 6.30
C LEU A 221 2.94 -12.55 7.27
N ASP A 222 2.08 -13.51 6.94
CA ASP A 222 0.77 -13.63 7.55
C ASP A 222 0.25 -15.09 7.50
N GLU A 223 -0.07 -15.65 8.66
CA GLU A 223 -0.64 -17.00 8.78
C GLU A 223 -2.17 -16.87 8.86
N THR A 224 -2.89 -17.18 7.77
CA THR A 224 -4.35 -17.03 7.73
C THR A 224 -4.98 -17.95 8.77
N ALA A 225 -5.47 -17.34 9.86
CA ALA A 225 -6.23 -18.06 10.89
C ALA A 225 -7.41 -18.76 10.22
N GLU A 226 -7.41 -20.10 10.32
CA GLU A 226 -8.44 -21.05 9.86
C GLU A 226 -9.35 -20.56 8.73
N SER A 227 -9.10 -21.04 7.51
CA SER A 227 -10.08 -20.97 6.44
C SER A 227 -11.39 -21.60 6.95
N ARG A 228 -12.37 -20.74 7.24
CA ARG A 228 -13.63 -21.10 7.90
C ARG A 228 -14.15 -22.38 7.24
N PRO A 229 -14.38 -23.48 7.98
CA PRO A 229 -14.66 -24.79 7.39
C PRO A 229 -15.79 -24.64 6.36
N ARG A 230 -15.50 -25.04 5.11
CA ARG A 230 -16.49 -25.00 4.02
C ARG A 230 -17.76 -25.66 4.55
N ARG A 231 -18.83 -24.88 4.73
CA ARG A 231 -20.14 -25.44 5.06
C ARG A 231 -20.50 -26.40 3.92
N LEU A 232 -20.44 -27.70 4.20
CA LEU A 232 -20.97 -28.72 3.31
C LEU A 232 -22.44 -28.35 3.07
N ARG A 233 -22.81 -28.11 1.81
CA ARG A 233 -24.22 -27.93 1.46
C ARG A 233 -24.93 -29.25 1.80
N PRO A 234 -26.07 -29.21 2.51
CA PRO A 234 -26.88 -30.39 2.78
C PRO A 234 -27.47 -30.97 1.49
#